data_AF-A0A849GSE4-F1
#
_entry.id   AF-A0A849GSE4-F1
#
_cell.length_a   1.000
_cell.length_b   1.000
_cell.length_c   1.000
_cell.angle_alpha   90.00
_cell.angle_beta   90.00
_cell.angle_gamma   90.00
#
_symmetry.space_group_name_H-M   'P 1'
#
loop_
_entity.id
_entity.type
_entity.pdbx_description
1 polymer ?
#
loop_
_entity_poly.entity_id
_entity_poly.type
_entity_poly.pdbx_seq_one_letter_code
_entity_poly.pdbx_strand_id
1 'polypeptide(L)'
;MRRAALPEEDVFHRPKDVHEALRFGYPRLLVCRAEDQRKLRRRLPACEPPVPVLAMGEPTLRTWEDAWEADGLAHSRIDDSALRLRALMEKAAVESDWVDGVYSDLTQAVGRGLPGELRGFSRRILESPFRYSSLSSLAEVFAISPGALKARFRRRRLPSPSRYMRWFRLLSAARILSDPRETTLTASYRLGFASDGNFCRWVRATSGLTPSAIRGWNGRLLLLTRMAEDCLHPRSLDAWELFGGLFLRQVA
;
A
#
# COMPACT_ATOMS: atom_id res chain seq x y z
N MET A 1 -8.06 10.38 -12.68
CA MET A 1 -7.17 9.44 -11.95
C MET A 1 -7.90 8.35 -11.15
N ARG A 2 -8.82 8.67 -10.21
CA ARG A 2 -9.54 7.62 -9.43
C ARG A 2 -10.32 6.59 -10.27
N ARG A 3 -10.75 6.95 -11.49
CA ARG A 3 -11.39 6.03 -12.44
C ARG A 3 -10.42 5.09 -13.17
N ALA A 4 -9.16 5.50 -13.32
CA ALA A 4 -8.10 4.70 -13.92
C ALA A 4 -7.40 3.84 -12.87
N ALA A 5 -7.35 4.32 -11.62
CA ALA A 5 -6.87 3.58 -10.47
C ALA A 5 -7.82 2.44 -10.12
N LEU A 6 -7.24 1.32 -9.69
CA LEU A 6 -8.00 0.19 -9.19
C LEU A 6 -8.69 0.52 -7.85
N PRO A 7 -9.81 -0.15 -7.50
CA PRO A 7 -10.47 0.04 -6.20
C PRO A 7 -9.55 -0.16 -4.99
N GLU A 8 -8.50 -0.95 -5.14
CA GLU A 8 -7.46 -1.20 -4.14
C GLU A 8 -6.32 -0.18 -4.13
N GLU A 9 -6.23 0.72 -5.10
CA GLU A 9 -5.16 1.72 -5.17
C GLU A 9 -5.52 3.01 -4.42
N ASP A 10 -4.50 3.64 -3.86
CA ASP A 10 -4.61 4.97 -3.26
C ASP A 10 -4.26 6.05 -4.27
N VAL A 11 -5.13 7.06 -4.36
CA VAL A 11 -4.91 8.24 -5.20
C VAL A 11 -4.90 9.49 -4.34
N PHE A 12 -3.71 10.06 -4.18
CA PHE A 12 -3.47 11.30 -3.45
C PHE A 12 -3.33 12.48 -4.41
N HIS A 13 -4.05 13.56 -4.14
CA HIS A 13 -4.06 14.78 -4.95
C HIS A 13 -3.82 16.04 -4.11
N ARG A 14 -4.18 16.01 -2.82
CA ARG A 14 -3.92 17.13 -1.90
C ARG A 14 -2.40 17.25 -1.71
N PRO A 15 -1.82 18.45 -1.83
CA PRO A 15 -0.37 18.63 -1.72
C PRO A 15 0.24 18.03 -0.44
N LYS A 16 -0.47 18.13 0.69
CA LYS A 16 -0.07 17.53 1.97
C LYS A 16 0.02 16.00 1.89
N ASP A 17 -1.01 15.35 1.34
CA ASP A 17 -1.08 13.88 1.24
C ASP A 17 -0.03 13.35 0.25
N VAL A 18 0.19 14.08 -0.86
CA VAL A 18 1.24 13.75 -1.84
C VAL A 18 2.62 13.86 -1.19
N HIS A 19 2.88 14.93 -0.43
CA HIS A 19 4.15 15.10 0.28
C HIS A 19 4.38 13.98 1.31
N GLU A 20 3.35 13.62 2.08
CA GLU A 20 3.42 12.51 3.04
C GLU A 20 3.71 11.18 2.35
N ALA A 21 2.99 10.87 1.26
CA ALA A 21 3.19 9.63 0.50
C ALA A 21 4.59 9.55 -0.11
N LEU A 22 5.12 10.64 -0.65
CA LEU A 22 6.48 10.69 -1.20
C LEU A 22 7.57 10.57 -0.12
N ARG A 23 7.31 11.07 1.08
CA ARG A 23 8.28 11.08 2.18
C ARG A 23 8.30 9.77 2.97
N PHE A 24 7.14 9.17 3.19
CA PHE A 24 6.97 8.05 4.12
C PHE A 24 6.39 6.78 3.47
N GLY A 25 5.95 6.87 2.22
CA GLY A 25 5.42 5.75 1.46
C GLY A 25 6.35 5.29 0.33
N TYR A 26 5.75 4.49 -0.54
CA TYR A 26 6.33 3.90 -1.74
C TYR A 26 5.31 4.03 -2.89
N PRO A 27 4.99 5.25 -3.32
CA PRO A 27 4.04 5.44 -4.40
C PRO A 27 4.59 4.82 -5.69
N ARG A 28 3.72 4.12 -6.42
CA ARG A 28 4.09 3.46 -7.69
C ARG A 28 4.32 4.45 -8.83
N LEU A 29 3.67 5.60 -8.76
CA LEU A 29 3.64 6.57 -9.83
C LEU A 29 3.34 7.96 -9.28
N LEU A 30 4.09 8.94 -9.75
CA LEU A 30 3.74 10.35 -9.65
C LEU A 30 3.24 10.84 -11.00
N VAL A 31 2.07 11.46 -11.01
CA VAL A 31 1.51 12.10 -12.20
C VAL A 31 1.60 13.60 -12.04
N CYS A 32 2.13 14.31 -13.04
CA CYS A 32 2.30 15.76 -12.98
C CYS A 32 2.09 16.43 -14.34
N ARG A 33 1.93 17.76 -14.30
CA ARG A 33 2.03 18.62 -15.48
C ARG A 33 3.41 18.49 -16.13
N ALA A 34 3.46 18.49 -17.45
CA ALA A 34 4.71 18.32 -18.20
C ALA A 34 5.73 19.43 -17.89
N GLU A 35 5.25 20.67 -17.77
CA GLU A 35 6.06 21.84 -17.40
C GLU A 35 6.64 21.76 -15.98
N ASP A 36 6.00 21.02 -15.07
CA ASP A 36 6.43 20.87 -13.68
C ASP A 36 7.39 19.70 -13.46
N GLN A 37 7.50 18.79 -14.42
CA GLN A 37 8.25 17.53 -14.28
C GLN A 37 9.70 17.76 -13.80
N ARG A 38 10.41 18.73 -14.40
CA ARG A 38 11.80 19.04 -14.03
C ARG A 38 11.92 19.60 -12.62
N LYS A 39 10.99 20.47 -12.21
CA LYS A 39 10.96 21.07 -10.87
C LYS A 39 10.66 20.01 -9.81
N LEU A 40 9.71 19.12 -10.11
CA LEU A 40 9.35 18.01 -9.22
C LEU A 40 10.50 17.02 -9.06
N ARG A 41 11.13 16.56 -10.14
CA ARG A 41 12.28 15.65 -10.06
C ARG A 41 13.42 16.15 -9.17
N ARG A 42 13.65 17.47 -9.13
CA ARG A 42 14.65 18.10 -8.24
C ARG A 42 14.24 18.17 -6.77
N ARG A 43 12.93 18.16 -6.49
CA ARG A 43 12.35 18.26 -5.14
C ARG A 43 12.00 16.90 -4.54
N LEU A 44 11.91 15.86 -5.37
CA LEU A 44 11.64 14.53 -4.90
C LEU A 44 12.76 14.08 -3.97
N PRO A 45 12.44 13.53 -2.79
CA PRO A 45 13.46 12.88 -1.97
C PRO A 45 14.15 11.81 -2.81
N ALA A 46 15.44 11.59 -2.55
CA ALA A 46 16.19 10.48 -3.13
C ALA A 46 15.60 9.16 -2.59
N CYS A 47 14.52 8.69 -3.22
CA CYS A 47 13.92 7.40 -2.95
C CYS A 47 14.59 6.37 -3.85
N GLU A 48 14.96 5.23 -3.28
CA GLU A 48 15.45 4.07 -4.03
C GLU A 48 14.44 2.92 -3.91
N PRO A 49 13.83 2.46 -5.03
CA PRO A 49 13.93 3.01 -6.39
C PRO A 49 13.24 4.39 -6.53
N PRO A 50 13.65 5.19 -7.54
CA PRO A 50 12.98 6.47 -7.81
C PRO A 50 11.53 6.22 -8.22
N VAL A 51 10.63 7.06 -7.73
CA VAL A 51 9.21 7.00 -8.10
C VAL A 51 9.07 7.36 -9.58
N PRO A 52 8.52 6.48 -10.44
CA PRO A 52 8.25 6.80 -11.83
C PRO A 52 7.39 8.07 -11.95
N VAL A 53 7.69 8.91 -12.95
CA VAL A 53 6.98 10.18 -13.16
C VAL A 53 6.34 10.19 -14.54
N LEU A 54 5.01 10.20 -14.59
CA LEU A 54 4.22 10.41 -15.80
C LEU A 54 3.87 11.89 -15.95
N ALA A 55 4.54 12.54 -16.90
CA ALA A 55 4.29 13.92 -17.28
C ALA A 55 3.21 14.00 -18.35
N MET A 56 2.26 14.93 -18.20
CA MET A 56 1.11 15.06 -19.09
C MET A 56 0.87 16.51 -19.47
N GLY A 57 0.37 16.74 -20.68
CA GLY A 57 0.02 18.07 -21.15
C GLY A 57 -1.16 18.67 -20.39
N GLU A 58 -1.14 19.98 -20.17
CA GLU A 58 -2.16 20.72 -19.43
C GLU A 58 -3.61 20.49 -19.93
N PRO A 59 -3.91 20.45 -21.25
CA PRO A 59 -5.27 20.19 -21.70
C PRO A 59 -5.78 18.80 -21.29
N THR A 60 -4.88 17.80 -21.34
CA THR A 60 -5.18 16.42 -20.93
C THR A 60 -5.41 16.35 -19.42
N LEU A 61 -4.58 17.02 -18.63
CA LEU A 61 -4.73 17.03 -17.17
C LEU A 61 -5.99 17.77 -16.73
N ARG A 62 -6.30 18.94 -17.31
CA ARG A 62 -7.53 19.70 -17.00
C ARG A 62 -8.79 18.94 -17.33
N THR A 63 -8.87 18.35 -18.53
CA THR A 63 -10.00 17.49 -18.92
C THR A 63 -10.27 16.40 -17.87
N TRP A 64 -9.20 15.90 -17.23
CA TRP A 64 -9.30 14.89 -16.19
C TRP A 64 -9.59 15.42 -14.78
N GLU A 65 -9.12 16.63 -14.45
CA GLU A 65 -9.46 17.35 -13.22
C GLU A 65 -10.94 17.76 -13.24
N ASP A 66 -11.43 18.30 -14.35
CA ASP A 66 -12.82 18.71 -14.54
C ASP A 66 -13.79 17.51 -14.48
N ALA A 67 -13.43 16.39 -15.13
CA ALA A 67 -14.18 15.14 -15.01
C ALA A 67 -14.19 14.56 -13.58
N TRP A 68 -13.26 14.98 -12.72
CA TRP A 68 -13.19 14.57 -11.32
C TRP A 68 -14.08 15.43 -10.41
N GLU A 69 -14.18 16.75 -10.69
CA GLU A 69 -15.04 17.66 -9.92
C GLU A 69 -16.52 17.53 -10.31
N ALA A 70 -16.82 17.30 -11.58
CA ALA A 70 -18.19 17.21 -12.09
C ALA A 70 -18.93 15.93 -11.64
N ASP A 71 -18.22 14.82 -11.45
CA ASP A 71 -18.82 13.52 -11.14
C ASP A 71 -18.63 13.13 -9.67
N GLY A 72 -19.54 13.65 -8.83
CA GLY A 72 -19.81 13.08 -7.51
C GLY A 72 -20.32 11.65 -7.62
N LEU A 73 -19.43 10.66 -7.56
CA LEU A 73 -19.69 9.25 -7.22
C LEU A 73 -20.81 8.49 -7.97
N ALA A 74 -21.29 8.94 -9.12
CA ALA A 74 -22.25 8.17 -9.94
C ALA A 74 -21.53 7.19 -10.90
N HIS A 75 -21.96 5.94 -10.86
CA HIS A 75 -21.30 4.73 -11.36
C HIS A 75 -21.69 4.41 -12.82
N SER A 76 -20.72 3.95 -13.65
CA SER A 76 -20.80 2.67 -14.41
C SER A 76 -19.93 2.57 -15.68
N ARG A 77 -19.39 3.66 -16.24
CA ARG A 77 -18.55 3.58 -17.45
C ARG A 77 -17.12 4.04 -17.16
N ILE A 78 -16.18 3.08 -17.19
CA ILE A 78 -14.78 3.38 -17.45
C ILE A 78 -14.74 3.83 -18.91
N ASP A 79 -14.50 5.11 -19.15
CA ASP A 79 -14.38 5.63 -20.51
C ASP A 79 -13.01 5.26 -21.11
N ASP A 80 -12.88 5.35 -22.43
CA ASP A 80 -11.63 5.05 -23.13
C ASP A 80 -10.45 5.90 -22.62
N SER A 81 -10.75 7.09 -22.08
CA SER A 81 -9.75 7.97 -21.48
C SER A 81 -9.15 7.37 -20.20
N ALA A 82 -9.98 6.80 -19.32
CA ALA A 82 -9.52 6.11 -18.12
C ALA A 82 -8.74 4.82 -18.43
N LEU A 83 -9.16 4.05 -19.45
CA LEU A 83 -8.43 2.86 -19.89
C LEU A 83 -7.05 3.21 -20.47
N ARG A 84 -6.97 4.24 -21.33
CA ARG A 84 -5.69 4.71 -21.88
C ARG A 84 -4.76 5.23 -20.79
N LEU A 85 -5.28 6.03 -19.87
CA LEU A 85 -4.50 6.50 -18.72
C LEU A 85 -3.99 5.31 -17.90
N ARG A 86 -4.83 4.32 -17.62
CA ARG A 86 -4.40 3.12 -16.91
C ARG A 86 -3.27 2.40 -17.62
N ALA A 87 -3.35 2.20 -18.93
CA ALA A 87 -2.27 1.58 -19.70
C ALA A 87 -0.95 2.39 -19.62
N LEU A 88 -1.04 3.72 -19.64
CA LEU A 88 0.13 4.59 -19.45
C LEU A 88 0.70 4.50 -18.03
N MET A 89 -0.17 4.46 -17.01
CA MET A 89 0.21 4.29 -15.62
C MET A 89 0.90 2.94 -15.39
N GLU A 90 0.32 1.86 -15.92
CA GLU A 90 0.88 0.51 -15.83
C GLU A 90 2.26 0.45 -16.50
N LYS A 91 2.39 0.98 -17.72
CA LYS A 91 3.69 1.03 -18.42
C LYS A 91 4.75 1.80 -17.64
N ALA A 92 4.37 2.90 -16.97
CA ALA A 92 5.30 3.70 -16.18
C ALA A 92 5.64 3.06 -14.82
N ALA A 93 4.72 2.31 -14.21
CA ALA A 93 4.88 1.74 -12.87
C ALA A 93 5.80 0.51 -12.80
N VAL A 94 6.10 -0.14 -13.93
CA VAL A 94 6.92 -1.38 -14.00
C VAL A 94 8.30 -1.25 -13.36
N GLU A 95 8.87 -0.04 -13.28
CA GLU A 95 10.23 0.19 -12.78
C GLU A 95 10.37 0.11 -11.25
N SER A 96 9.27 0.11 -10.48
CA SER A 96 9.33 0.12 -9.01
C SER A 96 8.20 -0.70 -8.39
N ASP A 97 8.34 -2.03 -8.30
CA ASP A 97 7.32 -2.84 -7.61
C ASP A 97 7.92 -3.83 -6.58
N TRP A 98 8.51 -3.27 -5.52
CA TRP A 98 8.95 -4.07 -4.38
C TRP A 98 7.78 -4.83 -3.71
N VAL A 99 6.55 -4.32 -3.85
CA VAL A 99 5.32 -4.94 -3.32
C VAL A 99 5.00 -6.20 -4.12
N ASP A 100 5.13 -6.16 -5.45
CA ASP A 100 5.04 -7.36 -6.28
C ASP A 100 6.15 -8.37 -5.95
N GLY A 101 7.36 -7.89 -5.62
CA GLY A 101 8.41 -8.75 -5.06
C GLY A 101 7.96 -9.44 -3.76
N VAL A 102 7.32 -8.72 -2.84
CA VAL A 102 6.73 -9.32 -1.62
C VAL A 102 5.64 -10.33 -1.95
N TYR A 103 4.79 -10.05 -2.93
CA TYR A 103 3.75 -10.98 -3.35
C TYR A 103 4.29 -12.23 -4.02
N SER A 104 5.37 -12.10 -4.80
CA SER A 104 6.10 -13.24 -5.36
C SER A 104 6.64 -14.13 -4.24
N ASP A 105 7.34 -13.54 -3.26
CA ASP A 105 7.90 -14.31 -2.14
C ASP A 105 6.79 -14.95 -1.28
N LEU A 106 5.70 -14.24 -1.02
CA LEU A 106 4.55 -14.79 -0.28
C LEU A 106 3.89 -15.94 -1.05
N THR A 107 3.72 -15.79 -2.36
CA THR A 107 3.18 -16.85 -3.25
C THR A 107 4.06 -18.10 -3.17
N GLN A 108 5.38 -17.93 -3.20
CA GLN A 108 6.34 -19.01 -3.03
C GLN A 108 6.22 -19.65 -1.63
N ALA A 109 6.14 -18.84 -0.57
CA ALA A 109 6.06 -19.32 0.80
C ALA A 109 4.77 -20.10 1.10
N VAL A 110 3.64 -19.69 0.52
CA VAL A 110 2.33 -20.37 0.72
C VAL A 110 2.03 -21.45 -0.31
N GLY A 111 2.80 -21.53 -1.41
CA GLY A 111 2.64 -22.51 -2.47
C GLY A 111 1.45 -22.29 -3.41
N ARG A 112 0.81 -21.11 -3.39
CA ARG A 112 -0.30 -20.73 -4.28
C ARG A 112 -0.43 -19.22 -4.41
N GLY A 113 -1.13 -18.77 -5.46
CA GLY A 113 -1.39 -17.35 -5.68
C GLY A 113 -2.17 -16.70 -4.54
N LEU A 114 -1.88 -15.42 -4.28
CA LEU A 114 -2.59 -14.63 -3.28
C LEU A 114 -3.94 -14.13 -3.81
N PRO A 115 -5.04 -14.26 -3.04
CA PRO A 115 -6.35 -13.74 -3.43
C PRO A 115 -6.34 -12.23 -3.70
N GLY A 116 -7.15 -11.77 -4.66
CA GLY A 116 -7.19 -10.37 -5.10
C GLY A 116 -7.46 -9.40 -3.94
N GLU A 117 -8.40 -9.72 -3.07
CA GLU A 117 -8.80 -8.85 -1.97
C GLU A 117 -7.76 -8.79 -0.86
N LEU A 118 -7.01 -9.89 -0.67
CA LEU A 118 -5.82 -9.86 0.19
C LEU A 118 -4.77 -8.95 -0.42
N ARG A 119 -4.46 -9.08 -1.71
CA ARG A 119 -3.49 -8.22 -2.41
C ARG A 119 -3.90 -6.75 -2.33
N GLY A 120 -5.18 -6.44 -2.54
CA GLY A 120 -5.66 -5.08 -2.43
C GLY A 120 -5.58 -4.52 -1.01
N PHE A 121 -5.88 -5.35 -0.01
CA PHE A 121 -5.82 -4.96 1.39
C PHE A 121 -4.38 -4.70 1.83
N SER A 122 -3.47 -5.59 1.44
CA SER A 122 -2.06 -5.50 1.78
C SER A 122 -1.33 -4.42 1.01
N ARG A 123 -1.67 -4.16 -0.25
CA ARG A 123 -0.95 -3.20 -1.11
C ARG A 123 -1.00 -1.81 -0.50
N ARG A 124 -2.18 -1.37 -0.04
CA ARG A 124 -2.37 -0.11 0.67
C ARG A 124 -1.41 0.04 1.86
N ILE A 125 -1.34 -0.99 2.70
CA ILE A 125 -0.51 -1.01 3.90
C ILE A 125 0.98 -1.02 3.55
N LEU A 126 1.36 -1.84 2.56
CA LEU A 126 2.74 -1.96 2.12
C LEU A 126 3.24 -0.65 1.53
N GLU A 127 2.47 -0.04 0.61
CA GLU A 127 2.83 1.20 -0.08
C GLU A 127 2.76 2.44 0.81
N SER A 128 1.84 2.49 1.78
CA SER A 128 1.65 3.65 2.65
C SER A 128 1.61 3.26 4.13
N PRO A 129 2.70 2.67 4.66
CA PRO A 129 2.68 2.11 6.00
C PRO A 129 2.51 3.21 7.05
N PHE A 130 3.07 4.42 6.85
CA PHE A 130 2.83 5.56 7.73
C PHE A 130 1.33 5.88 7.91
N ARG A 131 0.62 6.00 6.78
CA ARG A 131 -0.81 6.34 6.73
C ARG A 131 -1.67 5.25 7.38
N TYR A 132 -1.34 3.99 7.13
CA TYR A 132 -2.05 2.84 7.70
C TYR A 132 -1.39 2.35 8.98
N SER A 133 -1.29 3.25 9.96
CA SER A 133 -0.78 2.98 11.31
C SER A 133 -1.81 2.56 12.33
N SER A 134 -3.08 2.75 12.00
CA SER A 134 -4.18 2.33 12.85
C SER A 134 -5.23 1.55 12.05
N LEU A 135 -6.04 0.78 12.77
CA LEU A 135 -7.21 0.16 12.16
C LEU A 135 -8.24 1.21 11.72
N SER A 136 -8.29 2.37 12.40
CA SER A 136 -9.20 3.46 12.08
C SER A 136 -8.92 4.06 10.70
N SER A 137 -7.65 4.40 10.43
CA SER A 137 -7.22 4.90 9.12
C SER A 137 -7.48 3.91 7.99
N LEU A 138 -7.40 2.60 8.29
CA LEU A 138 -7.67 1.56 7.29
C LEU A 138 -9.19 1.37 7.06
N ALA A 139 -9.99 1.40 8.12
CA ALA A 139 -11.44 1.25 8.02
C ALA A 139 -12.11 2.44 7.30
N GLU A 140 -11.57 3.65 7.49
CA GLU A 140 -12.00 4.87 6.81
C GLU A 140 -11.95 4.73 5.28
N VAL A 141 -10.89 4.12 4.74
CA VAL A 141 -10.74 3.88 3.30
C VAL A 141 -11.83 2.97 2.75
N PHE A 142 -12.27 2.00 3.55
CA PHE A 142 -13.37 1.11 3.24
C PHE A 142 -14.75 1.70 3.54
N ALA A 143 -14.82 2.96 3.98
CA ALA A 143 -16.04 3.64 4.40
C ALA A 143 -16.87 2.86 5.44
N ILE A 144 -16.19 2.18 6.37
CA ILE A 144 -16.81 1.42 7.46
C ILE A 144 -16.15 1.73 8.80
N SER A 145 -16.83 1.42 9.90
CA SER A 145 -16.23 1.54 11.22
C SER A 145 -15.17 0.45 11.47
N PRO A 146 -14.19 0.68 12.37
CA PRO A 146 -13.22 -0.35 12.76
C PRO A 146 -13.88 -1.62 13.33
N GLY A 147 -14.99 -1.45 14.05
CA GLY A 147 -15.79 -2.55 14.58
C GLY A 147 -16.44 -3.38 13.46
N ALA A 148 -16.99 -2.71 12.44
CA ALA A 148 -17.54 -3.38 11.27
C ALA A 148 -16.46 -4.14 10.47
N LEU A 149 -15.28 -3.55 10.30
CA LEU A 149 -14.14 -4.22 9.65
C LEU A 149 -13.72 -5.49 10.41
N LYS A 150 -13.57 -5.40 11.75
CA LYS A 150 -13.32 -6.59 12.59
C LYS A 150 -14.43 -7.64 12.46
N ALA A 151 -15.69 -7.20 12.46
CA ALA A 151 -16.83 -8.10 12.32
C ALA A 151 -16.85 -8.83 10.98
N ARG A 152 -16.48 -8.16 9.88
CA ARG A 152 -16.38 -8.76 8.53
C ARG A 152 -15.32 -9.86 8.48
N PHE A 153 -14.14 -9.63 9.07
CA PHE A 153 -13.07 -10.64 9.18
C PHE A 153 -13.52 -11.82 10.06
N ARG A 154 -14.12 -11.53 11.22
CA ARG A 154 -14.62 -12.56 12.14
C ARG A 154 -15.68 -13.46 11.50
N ARG A 155 -16.63 -12.89 10.74
CA ARG A 155 -17.68 -13.67 10.04
C ARG A 155 -17.11 -14.64 9.02
N ARG A 156 -15.94 -14.33 8.45
CA ARG A 156 -15.21 -15.18 7.50
C ARG A 156 -14.15 -16.07 8.17
N ARG A 157 -14.11 -16.09 9.50
CA ARG A 157 -13.13 -16.85 10.31
C ARG A 157 -11.68 -16.49 9.97
N LEU A 158 -11.44 -15.26 9.52
CA LEU A 158 -10.09 -14.76 9.30
C LEU A 158 -9.47 -14.26 10.61
N PRO A 159 -8.13 -14.31 10.73
CA PRO A 159 -7.40 -13.55 11.73
C PRO A 159 -7.79 -12.07 11.70
N SER A 160 -7.71 -11.37 12.84
CA SER A 160 -8.19 -9.98 12.89
C SER A 160 -7.47 -9.08 11.87
N PRO A 161 -8.13 -8.03 11.34
CA PRO A 161 -7.50 -7.11 10.37
C PRO A 161 -6.24 -6.45 10.95
N SER A 162 -6.22 -6.18 12.26
CA SER A 162 -5.05 -5.67 12.96
C SER A 162 -3.87 -6.66 13.00
N ARG A 163 -4.11 -7.97 12.91
CA ARG A 163 -3.06 -8.99 12.82
C ARG A 163 -2.36 -8.90 11.46
N TYR A 164 -3.12 -8.91 10.37
CA TYR A 164 -2.57 -8.70 9.02
C TYR A 164 -1.83 -7.37 8.90
N MET A 165 -2.44 -6.29 9.38
CA MET A 165 -1.84 -4.95 9.33
C MET A 165 -0.48 -4.89 10.03
N ARG A 166 -0.32 -5.57 11.18
CA ARG A 166 0.97 -5.65 11.86
C ARG A 166 2.03 -6.35 11.01
N TRP A 167 1.69 -7.49 10.39
CA TRP A 167 2.63 -8.22 9.53
C TRP A 167 3.03 -7.44 8.28
N PHE A 168 2.08 -6.86 7.56
CA PHE A 168 2.41 -6.06 6.36
C PHE A 168 3.24 -4.83 6.71
N ARG A 169 2.91 -4.11 7.79
CA ARG A 169 3.76 -3.02 8.30
C ARG A 169 5.17 -3.50 8.68
N LEU A 170 5.30 -4.73 9.17
CA LEU A 170 6.58 -5.29 9.55
C LEU A 170 7.44 -5.66 8.34
N LEU A 171 6.82 -6.12 7.25
CA LEU A 171 7.49 -6.28 5.96
C LEU A 171 7.95 -4.91 5.41
N SER A 172 7.14 -3.86 5.52
CA SER A 172 7.57 -2.50 5.19
C SER A 172 8.74 -2.05 6.09
N ALA A 173 8.72 -2.40 7.38
CA ALA A 173 9.83 -2.09 8.29
C ALA A 173 11.14 -2.78 7.84
N ALA A 174 11.08 -4.05 7.46
CA ALA A 174 12.23 -4.78 6.92
C ALA A 174 12.74 -4.15 5.61
N ARG A 175 11.83 -3.69 4.74
CA ARG A 175 12.18 -2.98 3.50
C ARG A 175 12.84 -1.62 3.76
N ILE A 176 12.40 -0.87 4.76
CA ILE A 176 13.06 0.38 5.17
C ILE A 176 14.45 0.05 5.69
N LEU A 177 14.54 -0.88 6.64
CA LEU A 177 15.79 -1.23 7.31
C LEU A 177 16.81 -1.95 6.42
N SER A 178 16.41 -2.46 5.26
CA SER A 178 17.32 -3.04 4.27
C SER A 178 18.17 -1.99 3.56
N ASP A 179 17.75 -0.72 3.55
CA ASP A 179 18.59 0.38 3.11
C ASP A 179 19.70 0.63 4.16
N PRO A 180 20.99 0.54 3.80
CA PRO A 180 22.09 0.79 4.72
C PRO A 180 22.10 2.20 5.31
N ARG A 181 21.46 3.17 4.64
CA ARG A 181 21.35 4.57 5.10
C ARG A 181 20.28 4.74 6.18
N GLU A 182 19.39 3.76 6.34
CA GLU A 182 18.30 3.81 7.31
C GLU A 182 18.76 3.29 8.69
N THR A 183 18.36 4.05 9.71
CA THR A 183 18.56 3.69 11.12
C THR A 183 17.26 3.16 11.73
N THR A 184 17.34 2.58 12.92
CA THR A 184 16.14 2.19 13.67
C THR A 184 15.25 3.40 13.99
N LEU A 185 15.86 4.56 14.28
CA LEU A 185 15.15 5.80 14.57
C LEU A 185 14.41 6.33 13.35
N THR A 186 15.09 6.45 12.21
CA THR A 186 14.46 6.94 10.97
C THR A 186 13.37 5.98 10.48
N ALA A 187 13.59 4.66 10.57
CA ALA A 187 12.56 3.68 10.27
C ALA A 187 11.34 3.81 11.18
N SER A 188 11.53 4.10 12.47
CA SER A 188 10.41 4.32 13.41
C SER A 188 9.52 5.49 12.97
N TYR A 189 10.12 6.62 12.56
CA TYR A 189 9.36 7.77 12.07
C TYR A 189 8.68 7.51 10.74
N ARG A 190 9.33 6.81 9.82
CA ARG A 190 8.73 6.40 8.53
C ARG A 190 7.52 5.48 8.70
N LEU A 191 7.44 4.74 9.80
CA LEU A 191 6.29 3.90 10.14
C LEU A 191 5.26 4.62 11.02
N GLY A 192 5.51 5.86 11.44
CA GLY A 192 4.60 6.65 12.28
C GLY A 192 4.68 6.35 13.78
N PHE A 193 5.81 5.80 14.26
CA PHE A 193 6.05 5.67 15.69
C PHE A 193 6.59 6.97 16.28
N ALA A 194 6.19 7.28 17.51
CA ALA A 194 6.67 8.45 18.24
C ALA A 194 8.14 8.29 18.71
N SER A 195 8.63 7.06 18.83
CA SER A 195 10.01 6.77 19.23
C SER A 195 10.49 5.41 18.70
N ASP A 196 11.82 5.29 18.60
CA ASP A 196 12.52 4.05 18.26
C ASP A 196 12.33 2.95 19.32
N GLY A 197 12.22 3.31 20.60
CA GLY A 197 11.91 2.37 21.68
C GLY A 197 10.53 1.71 21.53
N ASN A 198 9.51 2.48 21.13
CA ASN A 198 8.18 1.94 20.81
C ASN A 198 8.23 1.01 19.60
N PHE A 199 8.95 1.42 18.56
CA PHE A 199 9.17 0.60 17.38
C PHE A 199 9.88 -0.72 17.69
N CYS A 200 10.98 -0.69 18.45
CA CYS A 200 11.74 -1.89 18.84
C CYS A 200 10.89 -2.90 19.62
N ARG A 201 10.08 -2.42 20.58
CA ARG A 201 9.15 -3.26 21.33
C ARG A 201 8.08 -3.85 20.42
N TRP A 202 7.54 -3.05 19.50
CA TRP A 202 6.54 -3.51 18.55
C TRP A 202 7.07 -4.58 17.59
N VAL A 203 8.30 -4.42 17.07
CA VAL A 203 8.96 -5.44 16.23
C VAL A 203 9.11 -6.75 17.01
N ARG A 204 9.69 -6.69 18.22
CA ARG A 204 9.87 -7.87 19.07
C ARG A 204 8.55 -8.54 19.43
N ALA A 205 7.52 -7.78 19.80
CA ALA A 205 6.22 -8.32 20.17
C ALA A 205 5.46 -8.93 18.98
N THR A 206 5.71 -8.44 17.76
CA THR A 206 5.02 -8.91 16.55
C THR A 206 5.70 -10.14 15.95
N SER A 207 7.03 -10.13 15.81
CA SER A 207 7.76 -11.23 15.17
C SER A 207 8.62 -12.06 16.09
N GLY A 208 8.95 -11.61 17.31
CA GLY A 208 9.98 -12.23 18.14
C GLY A 208 11.42 -11.92 17.70
N LEU A 209 11.62 -10.96 16.78
CA LEU A 209 12.94 -10.55 16.27
C LEU A 209 13.31 -9.14 16.74
N THR A 210 14.58 -8.79 16.64
CA THR A 210 15.04 -7.40 16.81
C THR A 210 14.97 -6.64 15.47
N PRO A 211 14.95 -5.30 15.46
CA PRO A 211 15.07 -4.52 14.24
C PRO A 211 16.31 -4.89 13.41
N SER A 212 17.45 -5.15 14.06
CA SER A 212 18.67 -5.58 13.37
C SER A 212 18.52 -6.97 12.74
N ALA A 213 17.78 -7.90 13.36
CA ALA A 213 17.59 -9.25 12.84
C ALA A 213 16.65 -9.31 11.62
N ILE A 214 15.76 -8.33 11.46
CA ILE A 214 14.88 -8.25 10.28
C ILE A 214 15.52 -7.51 9.10
N ARG A 215 16.77 -7.04 9.24
CA ARG A 215 17.52 -6.37 8.17
C ARG A 215 18.00 -7.40 7.14
N GLY A 216 17.85 -7.05 5.86
CA GLY A 216 18.37 -7.84 4.74
C GLY A 216 17.51 -9.06 4.40
N TRP A 217 18.03 -9.89 3.50
CA TRP A 217 17.31 -11.01 2.88
C TRP A 217 16.84 -12.06 3.90
N ASN A 218 17.74 -12.57 4.74
CA ASN A 218 17.42 -13.63 5.70
C ASN A 218 16.35 -13.21 6.72
N GLY A 219 16.43 -11.96 7.20
CA GLY A 219 15.43 -11.40 8.10
C GLY A 219 14.05 -11.30 7.45
N ARG A 220 13.99 -10.83 6.19
CA ARG A 220 12.76 -10.78 5.39
C ARG A 220 12.17 -12.16 5.18
N LEU A 221 12.97 -13.16 4.79
CA LEU A 221 12.49 -14.53 4.56
C LEU A 221 11.85 -15.11 5.83
N LEU A 222 12.50 -14.93 6.99
CA LEU A 222 11.96 -15.38 8.27
C LEU A 222 10.64 -14.69 8.64
N LEU A 223 10.50 -13.40 8.34
CA LEU A 223 9.23 -12.68 8.52
C LEU A 223 8.12 -13.23 7.63
N LEU A 224 8.43 -13.52 6.36
CA LEU A 224 7.48 -14.09 5.41
C LEU A 224 7.00 -15.47 5.86
N THR A 225 7.92 -16.34 6.28
CA THR A 225 7.59 -17.66 6.84
C THR A 225 6.68 -17.53 8.06
N ARG A 226 7.05 -16.69 9.04
CA ARG A 226 6.22 -16.50 10.24
C ARG A 226 4.86 -15.91 9.93
N MET A 227 4.79 -14.96 8.99
CA MET A 227 3.53 -14.41 8.52
C MET A 227 2.66 -15.48 7.86
N ALA A 228 3.26 -16.33 7.02
CA ALA A 228 2.54 -17.39 6.32
C ALA A 228 1.90 -18.36 7.31
N GLU A 229 2.67 -18.80 8.31
CA GLU A 229 2.20 -19.65 9.41
C GLU A 229 1.10 -18.96 10.24
N ASP A 230 1.26 -17.67 10.53
CA ASP A 230 0.41 -16.94 11.45
C ASP A 230 -0.95 -16.51 10.86
N CYS A 231 -0.97 -16.17 9.56
CA CYS A 231 -2.16 -15.57 8.96
C CYS A 231 -2.47 -15.99 7.51
N LEU A 232 -1.63 -16.78 6.86
CA LEU A 232 -1.85 -17.24 5.47
C LEU A 232 -1.93 -18.75 5.33
N HIS A 233 -2.34 -19.47 6.39
CA HIS A 233 -2.65 -20.89 6.29
C HIS A 233 -3.78 -21.15 5.26
N PRO A 234 -3.89 -22.36 4.66
CA PRO A 234 -4.81 -22.63 3.55
C PRO A 234 -6.26 -22.16 3.78
N ARG A 235 -6.84 -22.46 4.95
CA ARG A 235 -8.20 -22.01 5.31
C ARG A 235 -8.39 -20.49 5.30
N SER A 236 -7.35 -19.73 5.64
CA SER A 236 -7.41 -18.26 5.59
C SER A 236 -7.38 -17.78 4.14
N LEU A 237 -6.57 -18.40 3.28
CA LEU A 237 -6.54 -18.07 1.86
C LEU A 237 -7.88 -18.37 1.18
N ASP A 238 -8.49 -19.52 1.48
CA ASP A 238 -9.84 -19.86 0.97
C ASP A 238 -10.89 -18.85 1.46
N ALA A 239 -10.81 -18.42 2.73
CA ALA A 239 -11.70 -17.40 3.28
C ALA A 239 -11.49 -16.01 2.65
N TRP A 240 -10.27 -15.69 2.19
CA TRP A 240 -9.96 -14.48 1.43
C TRP A 240 -10.52 -14.53 0.01
N GLU A 241 -10.51 -15.67 -0.67
CA GLU A 241 -11.12 -15.82 -2.00
C GLU A 241 -12.64 -15.58 -1.96
N LEU A 242 -13.28 -15.95 -0.85
CA LEU A 242 -14.69 -15.68 -0.60
C LEU A 242 -14.93 -14.28 0.01
N PHE A 243 -13.86 -13.49 0.22
CA PHE A 243 -13.95 -12.14 0.76
C PHE A 243 -14.26 -11.10 -0.32
N GLY A 244 -15.36 -11.31 -1.03
CA GLY A 244 -15.92 -10.27 -1.89
C GLY A 244 -16.42 -9.06 -1.10
N GLY A 245 -16.35 -7.88 -1.73
CA GLY A 245 -17.02 -6.67 -1.23
C GLY A 245 -16.30 -5.89 -0.14
N LEU A 246 -15.00 -6.15 0.09
CA LEU A 246 -14.19 -5.26 0.94
C LEU A 246 -13.99 -3.89 0.28
N PHE A 247 -13.77 -3.87 -1.03
CA PHE A 247 -13.55 -2.67 -1.85
C PHE A 247 -14.81 -2.14 -2.54
N LEU A 248 -15.92 -2.88 -2.45
CA LEU A 248 -17.21 -2.37 -2.91
C LEU A 248 -17.66 -1.30 -1.93
N ARG A 249 -17.53 -0.03 -2.30
CA ARG A 249 -18.39 1.01 -1.73
C ARG A 249 -19.82 0.52 -1.97
N GLN A 250 -20.57 0.27 -0.90
CA GLN A 250 -22.01 0.18 -1.09
C GLN A 250 -22.43 1.53 -1.67
N VAL A 251 -22.88 1.49 -2.92
CA VAL A 251 -23.73 2.53 -3.49
C VAL A 251 -24.94 2.55 -2.56
N ALA A 252 -24.97 3.54 -1.68
CA ALA A 252 -26.19 3.99 -1.04
C ALA A 252 -26.75 5.10 -1.93
#